data_AF-A0A8T6FF10-F1
#
_entry.id   AF-A0A8T6FF10-F1
#
_cell.length_a   1.000
_cell.length_b   1.000
_cell.length_c   1.000
_cell.angle_alpha   90.00
_cell.angle_beta   90.00
_cell.angle_gamma   90.00
#
_symmetry.space_group_name_H-M   'P 1'
#
loop_
_entity.id
_entity.type
_entity.pdbx_description
1 polymer ?
#
loop_
_entity_poly.entity_id
_entity_poly.type
_entity_poly.pdbx_seq_one_letter_code
_entity_poly.pdbx_strand_id
1 'polypeptide(L)'
;MEQLTLAHGSRLPWSTIQAGFECHGERVFFASRALGIFKPKRMTAALSVKTVVPRGGRSTTYRDQETGFDRSTGLFSYDLEAGRDKPANEFLRHAKDRRAPLIYFRGVEAGVYEPIWPVWVEQY
;
A
#
# COMPACT_ATOMS: atom_id res chain seq x y z
N MET A 1 13.66 18.80 2.94
CA MET A 1 13.10 17.43 3.00
C MET A 1 13.04 16.89 4.44
N GLU A 2 13.08 17.75 5.45
CA GLU A 2 13.35 17.38 6.85
C GLU A 2 12.13 17.58 7.78
N GLN A 3 10.92 17.77 7.22
CA GLN A 3 9.68 18.00 7.98
C GLN A 3 8.72 16.80 8.00
N LEU A 4 9.15 15.62 7.57
CA LEU A 4 8.27 14.43 7.45
C LEU A 4 8.67 13.29 8.40
N THR A 5 9.43 13.59 9.45
CA THR A 5 9.98 12.59 10.38
C THR A 5 9.16 12.43 11.68
N LEU A 6 7.88 12.84 11.73
CA LEU A 6 7.16 12.94 13.01
C LEU A 6 5.66 12.54 13.05
N ALA A 7 5.10 11.85 12.05
CA ALA A 7 3.64 11.60 12.04
C ALA A 7 3.26 10.15 11.74
N HIS A 8 3.22 9.32 12.79
CA HIS A 8 2.52 8.02 12.73
C HIS A 8 1.00 8.25 12.63
N GLY A 9 0.50 8.38 11.41
CA GLY A 9 -0.85 7.97 10.99
C GLY A 9 -2.03 8.91 11.24
N SER A 10 -2.24 9.92 10.40
CA SER A 10 -3.58 10.51 10.23
C SER A 10 -4.40 9.60 9.30
N ARG A 11 -5.31 8.78 9.85
CA ARG A 11 -6.20 7.89 9.08
C ARG A 11 -6.85 8.62 7.91
N LEU A 12 -6.74 8.06 6.71
CA LEU A 12 -7.23 8.67 5.48
C LEU A 12 -8.49 7.94 4.98
N PRO A 13 -9.61 8.66 4.75
CA PRO A 13 -10.71 8.08 4.01
C PRO A 13 -10.29 7.83 2.56
N TRP A 14 -10.90 6.84 1.91
CA TRP A 14 -10.66 6.52 0.50
C TRP A 14 -10.85 7.74 -0.42
N SER A 15 -11.75 8.66 -0.06
CA SER A 15 -11.97 9.91 -0.79
C SER A 15 -10.72 10.78 -0.90
N THR A 16 -9.87 10.80 0.13
CA THR A 16 -8.60 11.52 0.11
C THR A 16 -7.58 10.81 -0.77
N ILE A 17 -7.50 9.48 -0.68
CA ILE A 17 -6.53 8.68 -1.45
C ILE A 17 -6.84 8.72 -2.95
N GLN A 18 -8.13 8.60 -3.32
CA GLN A 18 -8.56 8.62 -4.72
C GLN A 18 -8.43 10.00 -5.37
N ALA A 19 -8.28 11.08 -4.60
CA ALA A 19 -8.05 12.41 -5.16
C ALA A 19 -6.71 12.47 -5.91
N GLY A 20 -5.71 11.70 -5.47
CA GLY A 20 -4.36 11.74 -6.04
C GLY A 20 -3.65 13.07 -5.76
N PHE A 21 -2.63 13.35 -6.54
CA PHE A 21 -1.86 14.60 -6.49
C PHE A 21 -1.51 15.06 -7.90
N GLU A 22 -1.17 16.34 -8.05
CA GLU A 22 -0.69 16.88 -9.32
C GLU A 22 0.83 16.76 -9.43
N CYS A 23 1.30 16.27 -10.57
CA CYS A 23 2.70 16.10 -10.87
C CYS A 23 2.91 16.37 -12.36
N HIS A 24 3.79 17.32 -12.70
CA HIS A 24 4.05 17.73 -14.09
C HIS A 24 2.79 18.06 -14.90
N GLY A 25 1.82 18.74 -14.28
CA GLY A 25 0.57 19.13 -14.94
C GLY A 25 -0.44 17.99 -15.13
N GLU A 26 -0.16 16.80 -14.60
CA GLU A 26 -1.09 15.67 -14.65
C GLU A 26 -1.45 15.17 -13.25
N ARG A 27 -2.68 14.64 -13.14
CA ARG A 27 -3.12 13.97 -11.92
C ARG A 27 -2.55 12.55 -11.86
N VAL A 28 -1.80 12.28 -10.80
CA VAL A 28 -1.28 10.96 -10.45
C VAL A 28 -2.06 10.43 -9.25
N PHE A 29 -2.67 9.26 -9.40
CA PHE A 29 -3.36 8.61 -8.28
C PHE A 29 -2.35 7.93 -7.34
N PHE A 30 -2.71 7.83 -6.07
CA PHE A 30 -1.92 7.07 -5.10
C PHE A 30 -2.22 5.58 -5.14
N ALA A 31 -3.47 5.19 -5.38
CA ALA A 31 -3.92 3.81 -5.35
C ALA A 31 -5.14 3.58 -6.27
N SER A 32 -5.45 2.32 -6.56
CA SER A 32 -6.69 1.89 -7.24
C SER A 32 -7.67 1.30 -6.23
N ARG A 33 -8.97 1.57 -6.42
CA ARG A 33 -10.02 0.95 -5.57
C ARG A 33 -10.09 -0.55 -5.80
N ALA A 34 -9.91 -0.99 -7.05
CA ALA A 34 -10.04 -2.40 -7.45
C ALA A 34 -8.77 -3.21 -7.20
N LEU A 35 -7.57 -2.64 -7.40
CA LEU A 35 -6.31 -3.41 -7.42
C LEU A 35 -5.56 -3.32 -6.10
N GLY A 36 -5.14 -4.46 -5.53
CA GLY A 36 -4.30 -4.51 -4.33
C GLY A 36 -2.93 -3.85 -4.54
N ILE A 37 -2.34 -4.01 -5.73
CA ILE A 37 -1.08 -3.38 -6.13
C ILE A 37 -1.38 -2.33 -7.20
N PHE A 38 -0.84 -1.12 -7.05
CA PHE A 38 -1.08 -0.02 -7.97
C PHE A 38 0.23 0.56 -8.52
N LYS A 39 0.23 0.78 -9.83
CA LYS A 39 1.32 1.39 -10.60
C LYS A 39 0.74 2.51 -11.48
N PRO A 40 1.14 3.78 -11.29
CA PRO A 40 0.80 4.86 -12.21
C PRO A 40 1.24 4.55 -13.63
N LYS A 41 0.53 5.08 -14.64
CA LYS A 41 0.85 4.84 -16.06
C LYS A 41 2.31 5.20 -16.41
N ARG A 42 2.82 6.30 -15.85
CA ARG A 42 4.17 6.83 -16.10
C ARG A 42 5.30 6.12 -15.33
N MET A 43 4.99 5.17 -14.45
CA MET A 43 5.99 4.43 -13.67
C MET A 43 6.15 3.00 -14.17
N THR A 44 7.32 2.39 -13.93
CA THR A 44 7.60 0.98 -14.24
C THR A 44 7.55 0.06 -13.03
N ALA A 45 7.63 0.63 -11.82
CA ALA A 45 7.52 -0.07 -10.54
C ALA A 45 6.23 0.35 -9.83
N ALA A 46 5.72 -0.52 -8.95
CA ALA A 46 4.57 -0.19 -8.12
C ALA A 46 4.80 1.14 -7.35
N LEU A 47 3.73 1.88 -7.11
CA LEU A 47 3.72 3.05 -6.23
C LEU A 47 3.14 2.68 -4.86
N SER A 48 2.11 1.84 -4.84
CA SER A 48 1.45 1.48 -3.60
C SER A 48 0.93 0.04 -3.58
N VAL A 49 0.77 -0.48 -2.38
CA VAL A 49 0.03 -1.70 -2.08
C VAL A 49 -1.07 -1.38 -1.07
N LYS A 50 -2.22 -2.06 -1.13
CA LYS A 50 -3.30 -1.90 -0.17
C LYS A 50 -3.85 -3.23 0.34
N THR A 51 -4.28 -3.22 1.59
CA THR A 51 -5.12 -4.26 2.21
C THR A 51 -6.48 -3.68 2.56
N VAL A 52 -7.55 -4.46 2.40
CA VAL A 52 -8.92 -4.00 2.60
C VAL A 52 -9.57 -4.69 3.79
N VAL A 53 -10.36 -3.94 4.57
CA VAL A 53 -11.23 -4.50 5.61
C VAL A 53 -12.65 -4.64 5.02
N PRO A 54 -13.23 -5.86 4.95
CA PRO A 54 -14.57 -6.07 4.41
C PRO A 54 -15.68 -5.37 5.22
N ARG A 55 -16.75 -4.91 4.55
CA ARG A 55 -17.89 -4.19 5.17
C ARG A 55 -18.79 -5.06 6.07
N GLY A 56 -18.64 -6.39 6.05
CA GLY A 56 -19.55 -7.35 6.70
C GLY A 56 -19.20 -7.77 8.12
N GLY A 57 -18.37 -6.99 8.83
CA GLY A 57 -18.05 -7.09 10.25
C GLY A 57 -18.40 -8.41 10.96
N ARG A 58 -17.50 -9.39 10.95
CA ARG A 58 -17.19 -10.07 12.20
C ARG A 58 -16.07 -9.28 12.86
N SER A 59 -16.46 -8.48 13.85
CA SER A 59 -15.57 -8.04 14.93
C SER A 59 -15.10 -9.29 15.67
N THR A 60 -14.17 -10.03 15.08
CA THR A 60 -13.43 -11.08 15.77
C THR A 60 -11.96 -10.81 15.50
N THR A 61 -11.37 -10.12 16.48
CA THR A 61 -9.94 -10.24 16.78
C THR A 61 -9.01 -9.46 15.84
N TYR A 62 -8.90 -8.17 16.15
CA TYR A 62 -7.81 -7.24 15.82
C TYR A 62 -6.38 -7.73 16.20
N ARG A 63 -6.20 -9.01 16.57
CA ARG A 63 -4.93 -9.59 17.01
C ARG A 63 -4.17 -10.27 15.88
N ASP A 64 -4.85 -10.74 14.83
CA ASP A 64 -4.21 -11.60 13.83
C ASP A 64 -3.75 -10.88 12.55
N GLN A 65 -4.04 -9.59 12.35
CA GLN A 65 -3.33 -8.83 11.29
C GLN A 65 -1.90 -8.43 11.69
N GLU A 66 -1.48 -8.74 12.92
CA GLU A 66 -0.08 -8.78 13.32
C GLU A 66 0.69 -9.91 12.61
N THR A 67 0.00 -10.92 12.05
CA THR A 67 0.66 -11.99 11.26
C THR A 67 1.29 -11.49 9.96
N GLY A 68 0.88 -10.31 9.49
CA GLY A 68 1.51 -9.65 8.35
C GLY A 68 2.67 -8.75 8.74
N PHE A 69 2.60 -8.04 9.87
CA PHE A 69 3.62 -7.07 10.24
C PHE A 69 4.48 -7.57 11.38
N ASP A 70 5.69 -8.02 11.05
CA ASP A 70 6.68 -8.34 12.05
C ASP A 70 7.27 -7.04 12.61
N ARG A 71 6.87 -6.68 13.83
CA ARG A 71 7.34 -5.49 14.54
C ARG A 71 8.83 -5.54 14.90
N SER A 72 9.42 -6.72 14.96
CA SER A 72 10.84 -6.91 15.28
C SER A 72 11.73 -6.68 14.06
N THR A 73 11.24 -6.99 12.86
CA THR A 73 11.97 -6.83 11.59
C THR A 73 11.49 -5.63 10.75
N GLY A 74 10.32 -5.08 11.06
CA GLY A 74 9.66 -4.04 10.27
C GLY A 74 9.08 -4.54 8.94
N LEU A 75 8.96 -5.85 8.75
CA LEU A 75 8.54 -6.47 7.50
C LEU A 75 7.03 -6.66 7.43
N PHE A 76 6.46 -6.46 6.23
CA PHE A 76 5.08 -6.79 5.91
C PHE A 76 5.01 -8.00 4.97
N SER A 77 4.42 -9.11 5.44
CA SER A 77 4.00 -10.23 4.61
C SER A 77 2.72 -9.84 3.87
N TYR A 78 2.84 -9.65 2.57
CA TYR A 78 1.72 -9.46 1.67
C TYR A 78 1.48 -10.77 0.93
N ASP A 79 0.38 -11.44 1.22
CA ASP A 79 -0.06 -12.57 0.39
C ASP A 79 -0.36 -12.04 -1.01
N LEU A 80 0.46 -12.44 -1.97
CA LEU A 80 0.26 -12.09 -3.38
C LEU A 80 -1.20 -12.43 -3.77
N GLU A 81 -1.88 -11.51 -4.45
CA GLU A 81 -3.26 -11.72 -4.90
C GLU A 81 -3.36 -13.04 -5.69
N ALA A 82 -3.97 -14.05 -5.09
CA ALA A 82 -4.35 -15.36 -5.65
C ALA A 82 -3.83 -15.63 -7.08
N GLY A 83 -2.58 -16.10 -7.18
CA GLY A 83 -1.96 -16.52 -8.43
C GLY A 83 -0.66 -15.78 -8.75
N ARG A 84 0.42 -16.55 -8.98
CA ARG A 84 1.77 -16.08 -9.32
C ARG A 84 1.83 -15.29 -10.63
N ASP A 85 0.81 -15.42 -11.48
CA ASP A 85 0.80 -14.94 -12.87
C ASP A 85 0.03 -13.63 -13.11
N LYS A 86 -0.34 -12.88 -12.06
CA LYS A 86 -0.94 -11.56 -12.26
C LYS A 86 0.11 -10.53 -12.66
N PRO A 87 -0.11 -9.72 -13.73
CA PRO A 87 0.81 -8.66 -14.16
C PRO A 87 1.19 -7.66 -13.07
N ALA A 88 0.34 -7.53 -12.04
CA ALA A 88 0.57 -6.65 -10.91
C ALA A 88 1.77 -7.06 -10.04
N ASN A 89 2.07 -8.36 -9.94
CA ASN A 89 3.20 -8.86 -9.16
C ASN A 89 4.54 -8.44 -9.79
N GLU A 90 4.61 -8.33 -11.12
CA GLU A 90 5.81 -7.85 -11.81
C GLU A 90 6.18 -6.41 -11.41
N PHE A 91 5.19 -5.59 -11.04
CA PHE A 91 5.43 -4.23 -10.57
C PHE A 91 6.13 -4.21 -9.19
N LEU A 92 5.86 -5.20 -8.34
CA LEU A 92 6.57 -5.39 -7.07
C LEU A 92 7.99 -5.92 -7.29
N ARG A 93 8.17 -6.87 -8.22
CA ARG A 93 9.51 -7.31 -8.65
C ARG A 93 10.34 -6.12 -9.13
N HIS A 94 9.78 -5.29 -9.99
CA HIS A 94 10.44 -4.07 -10.46
C HIS A 94 10.73 -3.04 -9.37
N ALA A 95 9.89 -2.95 -8.34
CA ALA A 95 10.14 -2.12 -7.18
C ALA A 95 11.30 -2.66 -6.35
N LYS A 96 11.37 -3.98 -6.13
CA LYS A 96 12.50 -4.67 -5.48
C LYS A 96 13.80 -4.43 -6.23
N ASP A 97 13.84 -4.75 -7.52
CA ASP A 97 15.05 -4.65 -8.36
C ASP A 97 15.63 -3.24 -8.38
N ARG A 98 14.75 -2.22 -8.33
CA ARG A 98 15.13 -0.80 -8.35
C ARG A 98 15.25 -0.18 -6.97
N ARG A 99 14.99 -0.94 -5.90
CA ARG A 99 14.83 -0.43 -4.53
C ARG A 99 13.91 0.80 -4.45
N ALA A 100 12.84 0.80 -5.25
CA ALA A 100 11.89 1.90 -5.31
C ALA A 100 11.02 1.90 -4.04
N PRO A 101 10.87 3.04 -3.35
CA PRO A 101 9.99 3.14 -2.19
C PRO A 101 8.52 3.09 -2.62
N LEU A 102 7.69 2.55 -1.74
CA LEU A 102 6.26 2.34 -1.89
C LEU A 102 5.48 3.00 -0.75
N ILE A 103 4.18 3.14 -0.96
CA ILE A 103 3.20 3.42 0.09
C ILE A 103 2.40 2.15 0.37
N TYR A 104 2.38 1.71 1.62
CA TYR A 104 1.47 0.67 2.08
C TYR A 104 0.23 1.28 2.71
N PHE A 105 -0.92 1.18 2.04
CA PHE A 105 -2.22 1.57 2.58
C PHE A 105 -2.82 0.42 3.37
N ARG A 106 -2.58 0.42 4.68
CA ARG A 106 -3.15 -0.56 5.60
C ARG A 106 -4.62 -0.23 5.84
N GLY A 107 -5.54 -1.10 5.42
CA GLY A 107 -6.95 -0.95 5.74
C GLY A 107 -7.18 -1.11 7.24
N VAL A 108 -7.78 -0.10 7.88
CA VAL A 108 -8.11 -0.16 9.32
C VAL A 108 -9.62 -0.27 9.55
N GLU A 109 -10.41 0.33 8.67
CA GLU A 109 -11.87 0.24 8.67
C GLU A 109 -12.37 0.26 7.21
N ALA A 110 -13.65 -0.01 6.99
CA ALA A 110 -14.21 -0.11 5.65
C ALA A 110 -14.11 1.22 4.86
N GLY A 111 -13.08 1.34 4.02
CA GLY A 111 -12.80 2.55 3.24
C GLY A 111 -11.94 3.58 3.97
N VAL A 112 -11.32 3.22 5.11
CA VAL A 112 -10.37 4.04 5.85
C VAL A 112 -9.04 3.31 5.91
N TYR A 113 -7.97 4.02 5.60
CA TYR A 113 -6.62 3.46 5.48
C TYR A 113 -5.62 4.28 6.27
N GLU A 114 -4.60 3.61 6.77
CA GLU A 114 -3.41 4.21 7.33
C GLU A 114 -2.28 4.12 6.30
N PRO A 115 -1.72 5.24 5.83
CA PRO A 115 -0.59 5.23 4.92
C PRO A 115 0.72 5.01 5.68
N ILE A 116 1.43 3.94 5.33
CA ILE A 116 2.76 3.62 5.85
C ILE A 116 3.76 3.80 4.72
N TRP A 117 4.70 4.71 4.89
CA TRP A 117 5.69 5.05 3.88
C TRP A 117 6.90 5.77 4.50
N PRO A 118 8.07 5.72 3.87
CA PRO A 118 8.41 4.81 2.76
C PRO A 118 8.50 3.35 3.22
N VAL A 119 8.09 2.41 2.35
CA VAL A 119 8.35 0.97 2.53
C VAL A 119 9.01 0.40 1.28
N TRP A 120 9.72 -0.73 1.41
CA TRP A 120 10.43 -1.39 0.31
C TRP A 120 10.05 -2.86 0.22
N VAL A 121 10.21 -3.44 -0.98
CA VAL A 121 10.07 -4.88 -1.19
C VAL A 121 11.40 -5.55 -0.85
N GLU A 122 11.43 -6.27 0.27
CA GLU A 122 12.62 -6.99 0.72
C GLU A 122 12.78 -8.34 0.00
N GLN A 123 11.69 -9.12 -0.08
CA GLN A 123 11.67 -10.47 -0.66
C GLN A 123 10.51 -10.59 -1.68
N TYR A 124 10.74 -11.32 -2.77
CA TYR A 124 9.77 -11.55 -3.86
C TYR A 124 9.96 -12.95 -4.42
#